data_AF-A0A543KEX1-F1
#
_entry.id   AF-A0A543KEX1-F1
#
_cell.length_a   1.000
_cell.length_b   1.000
_cell.length_c   1.000
_cell.angle_alpha   90.00
_cell.angle_beta   90.00
_cell.angle_gamma   90.00
#
_symmetry.space_group_name_H-M   'P 1'
#
loop_
_entity.id
_entity.type
_entity.pdbx_description
1 polymer ?
#
loop_
_entity_poly.entity_id
_entity_poly.type
_entity_poly.pdbx_seq_one_letter_code
_entity_poly.pdbx_strand_id
1 'polypeptide(L)'
;MTKTLDEIAKQLRDANKKLQLIYAFNGTGKTRLSRAMKTLIAPKIEGDDTPARNKILYYSAFTEDLFYWDNDLADEGEPKLMIQSNTFTDWILGEQGKGNDVIANFQHYTNKNLTPVFMEKDGKKPGEKTYPSVTFSIATGDDEATTGIKISKGEESNFIWSIFFTLIEEVVSVLSVPEVGDRSTNRFDTLEYIFIDDPVSSLDDNHLIELAQTLATLIKDAPQEGPKFIITTHNPLFFNVLFNALKNGLKYQLSQNDDGTFSLDRWNTDSPFSYHLHLIEKLKAASVADGFEKYHYNLLRNVLEKTSTFMGYEDWADLLPRTTDGTNDAYLKRIVDISSHSKHAGDEQPHLSKDDKRVLGYLLSETANKKYEFADRYRMLRKEGAKNG
;
A
#
# COMPACT_ATOMS: atom_id res chain seq x y z
N MET A 1 -9.70 15.74 16.80
CA MET A 1 -9.56 17.12 16.26
C MET A 1 -9.76 17.03 14.77
N THR A 2 -10.67 17.80 14.20
CA THR A 2 -10.93 17.85 12.76
C THR A 2 -9.85 18.72 12.10
N LYS A 3 -9.23 18.21 11.01
CA LYS A 3 -8.16 18.89 10.28
C LYS A 3 -8.37 18.78 8.77
N THR A 4 -7.82 19.72 8.02
CA THR A 4 -7.61 19.59 6.58
C THR A 4 -6.35 18.76 6.28
N LEU A 5 -6.21 18.24 5.06
CA LEU A 5 -4.98 17.54 4.65
C LEU A 5 -3.75 18.46 4.69
N ASP A 6 -3.90 19.76 4.44
CA ASP A 6 -2.81 20.72 4.53
C ASP A 6 -2.33 20.92 5.97
N GLU A 7 -3.26 20.91 6.93
CA GLU A 7 -2.91 20.94 8.36
C GLU A 7 -2.26 19.64 8.82
N ILE A 8 -2.68 18.49 8.28
CA ILE A 8 -2.01 17.20 8.51
C ILE A 8 -0.60 17.23 7.91
N ALA A 9 -0.42 17.73 6.69
CA ALA A 9 0.89 17.86 6.06
C ALA A 9 1.83 18.76 6.89
N LYS A 10 1.33 19.90 7.38
CA LYS A 10 2.07 20.77 8.31
C LYS A 10 2.44 20.02 9.59
N GLN A 11 1.48 19.32 10.20
CA GLN A 11 1.75 18.51 11.40
C GLN A 11 2.86 17.46 11.17
N LEU A 12 2.83 16.75 10.04
CA LEU A 12 3.84 15.75 9.69
C LEU A 12 5.22 16.39 9.47
N ARG A 13 5.28 17.53 8.79
CA ARG A 13 6.54 18.27 8.61
C ARG A 13 7.09 18.74 9.96
N ASP A 14 6.25 19.39 10.75
CA ASP A 14 6.62 20.04 12.02
C ASP A 14 6.97 19.02 13.12
N ALA A 15 6.47 17.78 13.02
CA ALA A 15 6.89 16.68 13.89
C ALA A 15 8.40 16.39 13.78
N ASN A 16 9.02 16.76 12.66
CA ASN A 16 10.46 16.70 12.43
C ASN A 16 11.07 15.33 12.79
N LYS A 17 10.43 14.25 12.33
CA LYS A 17 10.92 12.88 12.54
C LYS A 17 11.48 12.28 11.28
N LYS A 18 12.56 11.51 11.46
CA LYS A 18 13.23 10.75 10.40
C LYS A 18 12.27 9.79 9.68
N LEU A 19 11.36 9.20 10.43
CA LEU A 19 10.38 8.25 9.91
C LEU A 19 9.00 8.52 10.49
N GLN A 20 8.01 8.55 9.62
CA GLN A 20 6.59 8.60 9.94
C GLN A 20 5.85 7.55 9.10
N LEU A 21 5.23 6.57 9.77
CA LEU A 21 4.47 5.49 9.15
C LEU A 21 2.99 5.70 9.42
N ILE A 22 2.17 5.70 8.36
CA ILE A 22 0.76 6.09 8.43
C ILE A 22 -0.09 4.97 7.81
N TYR A 23 -0.99 4.42 8.62
CA TYR A 23 -2.04 3.53 8.12
C TYR A 23 -3.28 4.34 7.75
N ALA A 24 -3.87 4.09 6.59
CA ALA A 24 -5.19 4.62 6.24
C ALA A 24 -5.93 3.69 5.28
N PHE A 25 -7.23 3.51 5.51
CA PHE A 25 -8.09 2.74 4.60
C PHE A 25 -8.07 3.29 3.17
N ASN A 26 -8.47 2.46 2.21
CA ASN A 26 -8.68 2.92 0.83
C ASN A 26 -9.74 4.02 0.78
N GLY A 27 -9.52 5.02 -0.07
CA GLY A 27 -10.37 6.20 -0.20
C GLY A 27 -10.13 7.32 0.83
N THR A 28 -9.35 7.09 1.89
CA THR A 28 -9.13 8.08 2.98
C THR A 28 -8.27 9.29 2.58
N GLY A 29 -7.81 9.39 1.33
CA GLY A 29 -7.08 10.56 0.83
C GLY A 29 -5.55 10.56 0.99
N LYS A 30 -4.92 9.39 1.20
CA LYS A 30 -3.43 9.25 1.25
C LYS A 30 -2.73 9.90 0.04
N THR A 31 -3.25 9.66 -1.16
CA THR A 31 -2.72 10.23 -2.41
C THR A 31 -2.94 11.75 -2.51
N ARG A 32 -3.97 12.30 -1.86
CA ARG A 32 -4.14 13.76 -1.74
C ARG A 32 -3.16 14.34 -0.72
N LEU A 33 -2.89 13.61 0.36
CA LEU A 33 -1.89 13.98 1.36
C LEU A 33 -0.47 14.04 0.76
N SER A 34 -0.11 13.11 -0.13
CA SER A 34 1.19 13.15 -0.82
C SER A 34 1.37 14.44 -1.63
N ARG A 35 0.30 14.92 -2.30
CA ARG A 35 0.31 16.22 -2.99
C ARG A 35 0.41 17.41 -2.05
N ALA A 36 -0.31 17.37 -0.93
CA ALA A 36 -0.25 18.42 0.09
C ALA A 36 1.18 18.55 0.64
N MET A 37 1.83 17.42 0.96
CA MET A 37 3.24 17.39 1.36
C MET A 37 4.18 17.94 0.27
N LYS A 38 4.01 17.51 -0.99
CA LYS A 38 4.79 18.03 -2.12
C LYS A 38 4.69 19.55 -2.22
N THR A 39 3.47 20.08 -2.18
CA THR A 39 3.20 21.52 -2.31
C THR A 39 3.77 22.31 -1.13
N LEU A 40 3.74 21.73 0.06
CA LEU A 40 4.27 22.35 1.27
C LEU A 40 5.81 22.43 1.29
N ILE A 41 6.50 21.41 0.77
CA ILE A 41 7.97 21.31 0.81
C ILE A 41 8.61 21.99 -0.42
N ALA A 42 8.01 21.80 -1.59
CA ALA A 42 8.48 22.36 -2.85
C ALA A 42 7.35 23.16 -3.53
N PRO A 43 6.99 24.33 -2.98
CA PRO A 43 5.99 25.20 -3.60
C PRO A 43 6.49 25.66 -4.97
N LYS A 44 5.60 25.74 -5.96
CA LYS A 44 5.91 26.34 -7.25
C LYS A 44 5.98 27.86 -7.08
N ILE A 45 7.17 28.43 -7.15
CA ILE A 45 7.39 29.88 -7.13
C ILE A 45 7.64 30.32 -8.59
N GLU A 46 6.95 31.36 -9.04
CA GLU A 46 7.18 31.90 -10.39
C GLU A 46 8.64 32.37 -10.53
N GLY A 47 9.34 31.85 -11.54
CA GLY A 47 10.75 32.14 -11.80
C GLY A 47 11.76 31.22 -11.08
N ASP A 48 11.30 30.28 -10.24
CA ASP A 48 12.15 29.22 -9.67
C ASP A 48 12.01 27.93 -10.49
N ASP A 49 13.00 27.67 -11.34
CA ASP A 49 13.07 26.44 -12.15
C ASP A 49 13.65 25.25 -11.36
N THR A 50 13.88 25.39 -10.04
CA THR A 50 14.40 24.30 -9.22
C THR A 50 13.43 23.11 -9.24
N PRO A 51 13.85 21.92 -9.72
CA PRO A 51 12.98 20.77 -9.77
C PRO A 51 12.54 20.36 -8.36
N ALA A 52 11.24 20.10 -8.17
CA ALA A 52 10.69 19.67 -6.88
C ALA A 52 11.42 18.45 -6.30
N ARG A 53 11.93 17.56 -7.17
CA ARG A 53 12.74 16.39 -6.82
C ARG A 53 13.99 16.71 -6.00
N ASN A 54 14.49 17.94 -6.03
CA ASN A 54 15.66 18.35 -5.25
C ASN A 54 15.33 18.49 -3.75
N LYS A 55 14.04 18.64 -3.38
CA LYS A 55 13.58 18.75 -1.99
C LYS A 55 12.67 17.61 -1.55
N ILE A 56 11.87 17.06 -2.47
CA ILE A 56 10.99 15.93 -2.18
C ILE A 56 10.88 14.94 -3.35
N LEU A 57 11.12 13.67 -3.06
CA LEU A 57 10.71 12.56 -3.93
C LEU A 57 9.40 11.99 -3.42
N TYR A 58 8.46 11.68 -4.33
CA TYR A 58 7.19 11.07 -3.94
C TYR A 58 6.79 9.96 -4.90
N TYR A 59 6.43 8.81 -4.34
CA TYR A 59 5.76 7.71 -5.01
C TYR A 59 4.28 7.73 -4.62
N SER A 60 3.40 7.70 -5.61
CA SER A 60 1.95 7.64 -5.45
C SER A 60 1.31 7.32 -6.80
N ALA A 61 -0.02 7.20 -6.86
CA ALA A 61 -0.75 7.06 -8.12
C ALA A 61 -0.37 8.13 -9.18
N PHE A 62 -0.04 9.37 -8.77
CA PHE A 62 0.44 10.40 -9.72
C PHE A 62 1.79 10.07 -10.37
N THR A 63 2.62 9.28 -9.70
CA THR A 63 3.91 8.80 -10.22
C THR A 63 3.68 7.61 -11.13
N GLU A 64 2.71 6.75 -10.82
CA GLU A 64 2.26 5.68 -11.72
C GLU A 64 1.66 6.23 -13.01
N ASP A 65 0.89 7.32 -12.94
CA ASP A 65 0.29 8.01 -14.10
C ASP A 65 1.32 8.60 -15.09
N LEU A 66 2.61 8.63 -14.73
CA LEU A 66 3.68 8.93 -15.69
C LEU A 66 3.84 7.82 -16.73
N PHE A 67 3.30 6.64 -16.47
CA PHE A 67 3.38 5.47 -17.32
C PHE A 67 2.00 5.17 -17.89
N TYR A 68 1.92 4.92 -19.20
CA TYR A 68 0.66 4.57 -19.84
C TYR A 68 0.90 3.64 -21.02
N TRP A 69 -0.04 2.73 -21.26
CA TRP A 69 0.09 1.81 -22.38
C TRP A 69 -0.30 2.46 -23.69
N ASP A 70 0.60 2.37 -24.67
CA ASP A 70 0.25 2.45 -26.08
C ASP A 70 0.12 1.00 -26.60
N ASN A 71 -1.12 0.57 -26.84
CA ASN A 71 -1.42 -0.77 -27.33
C ASN A 71 -1.50 -0.84 -28.86
N ASP A 72 -1.28 0.28 -29.54
CA ASP A 72 -1.27 0.41 -31.00
C ASP A 72 -2.41 -0.35 -31.71
N LEU A 73 -3.65 -0.14 -31.24
CA LEU A 73 -4.84 -0.87 -31.69
C LEU A 73 -5.22 -0.58 -33.16
N ALA A 74 -4.66 0.46 -33.76
CA ALA A 74 -4.98 0.90 -35.12
C ALA A 74 -4.01 0.29 -36.16
N ASP A 75 -2.71 0.20 -35.83
CA ASP A 75 -1.67 -0.22 -36.77
C ASP A 75 -1.08 -1.62 -36.46
N GLU A 76 -1.73 -2.39 -35.57
CA GLU A 76 -1.31 -3.74 -35.11
C GLU A 76 0.13 -3.77 -34.56
N GLY A 77 0.61 -2.66 -34.01
CA GLY A 77 1.96 -2.57 -33.44
C GLY A 77 2.10 -3.28 -32.09
N GLU A 78 3.36 -3.49 -31.69
CA GLU A 78 3.66 -4.13 -30.40
C GLU A 78 3.27 -3.24 -29.21
N PRO A 79 2.61 -3.79 -28.18
CA PRO A 79 2.34 -3.09 -26.94
C PRO A 79 3.61 -2.55 -26.29
N LYS A 80 3.60 -1.26 -25.95
CA LYS A 80 4.69 -0.59 -25.24
C LYS A 80 4.15 0.28 -24.11
N LEU A 81 4.89 0.32 -23.01
CA LEU A 81 4.61 1.20 -21.88
C LEU A 81 5.32 2.53 -22.13
N MET A 82 4.55 3.57 -22.43
CA MET A 82 5.04 4.92 -22.64
C MET A 82 5.38 5.58 -21.31
N ILE A 83 6.42 6.40 -21.31
CA ILE A 83 6.88 7.18 -20.17
C ILE A 83 6.75 8.66 -20.50
N GLN A 84 5.92 9.37 -19.74
CA GLN A 84 5.84 10.83 -19.83
C GLN A 84 7.15 11.47 -19.41
N SER A 85 7.54 12.53 -20.13
CA SER A 85 8.73 13.30 -19.80
C SER A 85 8.67 13.76 -18.35
N ASN A 86 9.69 13.39 -17.59
CA ASN A 86 9.79 13.67 -16.18
C ASN A 86 11.26 13.90 -15.83
N THR A 87 11.51 14.35 -14.61
CA THR A 87 12.85 14.74 -14.24
C THR A 87 13.76 13.56 -13.92
N PHE A 88 13.24 12.39 -13.52
CA PHE A 88 14.04 11.33 -12.90
C PHE A 88 14.35 10.13 -13.79
N THR A 89 13.50 9.77 -14.76
CA THR A 89 13.68 8.55 -15.55
C THR A 89 14.95 8.59 -16.40
N ASP A 90 15.16 9.66 -17.15
CA ASP A 90 16.37 9.80 -17.99
C ASP A 90 17.64 9.90 -17.13
N TRP A 91 17.51 10.45 -15.92
CA TRP A 91 18.61 10.52 -14.98
C TRP A 91 19.01 9.13 -14.44
N ILE A 92 18.04 8.33 -13.98
CA ILE A 92 18.32 7.02 -13.39
C ILE A 92 18.77 5.99 -14.45
N LEU A 93 18.13 6.00 -15.63
CA LEU A 93 18.44 5.06 -16.71
C LEU A 93 19.65 5.48 -17.54
N GLY A 94 19.79 6.77 -17.83
CA GLY A 94 20.86 7.32 -18.68
C GLY A 94 22.07 7.77 -17.88
N GLU A 95 21.93 8.87 -17.13
CA GLU A 95 23.07 9.48 -16.41
C GLU A 95 23.69 8.52 -15.37
N GLN A 96 22.88 7.74 -14.66
CA GLN A 96 23.36 6.77 -13.65
C GLN A 96 23.51 5.33 -14.17
N GLY A 97 22.94 5.01 -15.34
CA GLY A 97 23.05 3.68 -15.94
C GLY A 97 22.40 2.55 -15.13
N LYS A 98 21.41 2.84 -14.28
CA LYS A 98 20.80 1.86 -13.35
C LYS A 98 19.71 0.99 -13.97
N GLY A 99 19.67 0.87 -15.29
CA GLY A 99 18.68 0.05 -16.00
C GLY A 99 18.70 -1.41 -15.55
N ASN A 100 19.89 -1.99 -15.34
CA ASN A 100 20.02 -3.37 -14.87
C ASN A 100 19.53 -3.56 -13.43
N ASP A 101 19.76 -2.57 -12.55
CA ASP A 101 19.26 -2.61 -11.16
C ASP A 101 17.72 -2.55 -11.12
N VAL A 102 17.11 -1.72 -11.99
CA VAL A 102 15.65 -1.69 -12.15
C VAL A 102 15.12 -3.05 -12.62
N ILE A 103 15.77 -3.66 -13.61
CA ILE A 103 15.38 -4.98 -14.12
C ILE A 103 15.49 -6.03 -13.01
N ALA A 104 16.59 -6.04 -12.25
CA ALA A 104 16.81 -6.97 -11.16
C ALA A 104 15.75 -6.82 -10.06
N ASN A 105 15.47 -5.59 -9.62
CA ASN A 105 14.42 -5.32 -8.64
C ASN A 105 13.03 -5.76 -9.13
N PHE A 106 12.71 -5.50 -10.40
CA PHE A 106 11.45 -5.92 -10.98
C PHE A 106 11.30 -7.45 -11.05
N GLN A 107 12.32 -8.12 -11.57
CA GLN A 107 12.35 -9.58 -11.71
C GLN A 107 12.31 -10.31 -10.37
N HIS A 108 12.85 -9.68 -9.32
CA HIS A 108 12.87 -10.23 -7.96
C HIS A 108 11.46 -10.41 -7.38
N TYR A 109 10.55 -9.44 -7.61
CA TYR A 109 9.19 -9.47 -7.09
C TYR A 109 8.14 -9.97 -8.11
N THR A 110 8.56 -10.37 -9.31
CA THR A 110 7.66 -10.82 -10.38
C THR A 110 8.13 -12.14 -10.99
N ASN A 111 8.57 -12.12 -12.25
CA ASN A 111 9.03 -13.28 -12.98
C ASN A 111 10.47 -13.03 -13.45
N LYS A 112 11.38 -13.92 -13.06
CA LYS A 112 12.81 -13.84 -13.41
C LYS A 112 13.11 -13.86 -14.90
N ASN A 113 12.19 -14.38 -15.72
CA ASN A 113 12.35 -14.45 -17.16
C ASN A 113 11.76 -13.24 -17.89
N LEU A 114 10.96 -12.42 -17.21
CA LEU A 114 10.31 -11.23 -17.77
C LEU A 114 11.27 -10.05 -17.67
N THR A 115 11.70 -9.54 -18.82
CA THR A 115 12.74 -8.50 -18.91
C THR A 115 12.19 -7.23 -19.52
N PRO A 116 12.17 -6.11 -18.77
CA PRO A 116 11.95 -4.78 -19.33
C PRO A 116 13.09 -4.38 -20.27
N VAL A 117 12.73 -3.85 -21.43
CA VAL A 117 13.67 -3.34 -22.45
C VAL A 117 13.40 -1.86 -22.65
N PHE A 118 14.31 -1.02 -22.17
CA PHE A 118 14.19 0.43 -22.26
C PHE A 118 14.53 0.92 -23.67
N MET A 119 13.60 1.62 -24.31
CA MET A 119 13.79 2.15 -25.65
C MET A 119 14.51 3.50 -25.57
N GLU A 120 15.78 3.51 -25.97
CA GLU A 120 16.61 4.71 -25.96
C GLU A 120 16.36 5.60 -27.20
N LYS A 121 16.31 6.92 -26.99
CA LYS A 121 16.33 7.94 -28.05
C LYS A 121 17.28 9.08 -27.71
N ASP A 122 17.84 9.70 -28.73
CA ASP A 122 18.65 10.91 -28.55
C ASP A 122 17.80 12.06 -27.99
N GLY A 123 18.37 12.76 -27.01
CA GLY A 123 17.78 13.91 -26.35
C GLY A 123 17.91 15.20 -27.15
N LYS A 124 17.53 16.32 -26.53
CA LYS A 124 17.59 17.64 -27.20
C LYS A 124 19.02 18.12 -27.36
N LYS A 125 19.92 17.72 -26.47
CA LYS A 125 21.34 18.10 -26.51
C LYS A 125 22.19 16.96 -27.09
N PRO A 126 23.27 17.27 -27.84
CA PRO A 126 24.20 16.26 -28.31
C PRO A 126 24.75 15.41 -27.16
N GLY A 127 24.61 14.09 -27.25
CA GLY A 127 25.06 13.13 -26.24
C GLY A 127 24.08 12.88 -25.09
N GLU A 128 22.96 13.60 -25.02
CA GLU A 128 21.88 13.32 -24.08
C GLU A 128 21.05 12.13 -24.57
N LYS A 129 20.65 11.23 -23.65
CA LYS A 129 19.79 10.08 -23.94
C LYS A 129 18.50 10.18 -23.15
N THR A 130 17.41 9.76 -23.77
CA THR A 130 16.06 9.75 -23.20
C THR A 130 15.42 8.39 -23.37
N TYR A 131 14.51 8.03 -22.46
CA TYR A 131 13.86 6.71 -22.44
C TYR A 131 12.33 6.87 -22.45
N PRO A 132 11.74 7.20 -23.61
CA PRO A 132 10.31 7.52 -23.71
C PRO A 132 9.37 6.31 -23.61
N SER A 133 9.89 5.08 -23.69
CA SER A 133 9.05 3.88 -23.63
C SER A 133 9.83 2.64 -23.21
N VAL A 134 9.11 1.63 -22.75
CA VAL A 134 9.63 0.32 -22.35
C VAL A 134 8.80 -0.76 -23.01
N THR A 135 9.45 -1.77 -23.57
CA THR A 135 8.81 -3.02 -24.01
C THR A 135 9.21 -4.14 -23.07
N PHE A 136 8.52 -5.29 -23.13
CA PHE A 136 8.82 -6.43 -22.27
C PHE A 136 9.06 -7.67 -23.13
N SER A 137 10.05 -8.45 -22.74
CA SER A 137 10.35 -9.74 -23.34
C SER A 137 10.34 -10.86 -22.31
N ILE A 138 10.06 -12.08 -22.75
CA ILE A 138 10.18 -13.28 -21.93
C ILE A 138 11.22 -14.20 -22.56
N ALA A 139 12.24 -14.56 -21.80
CA ALA A 139 13.19 -15.60 -22.19
C ALA A 139 12.51 -16.99 -22.13
N THR A 140 12.55 -17.71 -23.24
CA THR A 140 11.90 -19.03 -23.43
C THR A 140 12.88 -20.21 -23.29
N GLY A 141 14.17 -19.94 -23.11
CA GLY A 141 15.22 -20.96 -22.90
C GLY A 141 15.86 -21.48 -24.19
N ASP A 142 15.35 -21.05 -25.35
CA ASP A 142 15.94 -21.10 -26.68
C ASP A 142 16.38 -19.69 -27.13
N ASP A 143 16.99 -19.57 -28.32
CA ASP A 143 17.48 -18.28 -28.86
C ASP A 143 16.35 -17.32 -29.30
N GLU A 144 15.08 -17.68 -29.12
CA GLU A 144 13.91 -16.90 -29.58
C GLU A 144 13.13 -16.29 -28.42
N ALA A 145 13.58 -15.14 -27.89
CA ALA A 145 12.81 -14.41 -26.89
C ALA A 145 11.51 -13.84 -27.49
N THR A 146 10.37 -14.10 -26.83
CA THR A 146 9.10 -13.44 -27.16
C THR A 146 9.17 -11.97 -26.73
N THR A 147 8.98 -11.04 -27.65
CA THR A 147 9.01 -9.59 -27.41
C THR A 147 7.62 -8.97 -27.54
N GLY A 148 7.47 -7.68 -27.21
CA GLY A 148 6.19 -6.97 -27.35
C GLY A 148 5.09 -7.41 -26.39
N ILE A 149 5.44 -7.91 -25.20
CA ILE A 149 4.46 -8.52 -24.29
C ILE A 149 3.79 -7.43 -23.43
N LYS A 150 2.46 -7.48 -23.37
CA LYS A 150 1.68 -6.74 -22.38
C LYS A 150 1.68 -7.48 -21.04
N ILE A 151 2.19 -6.82 -20.00
CA ILE A 151 2.21 -7.34 -18.63
C ILE A 151 0.90 -7.01 -17.89
N SER A 152 0.63 -7.75 -16.81
CA SER A 152 -0.54 -7.52 -15.96
C SER A 152 -0.47 -6.17 -15.22
N LYS A 153 -1.60 -5.69 -14.72
CA LYS A 153 -1.65 -4.45 -13.92
C LYS A 153 -0.82 -4.53 -12.64
N GLY A 154 -0.70 -5.72 -12.05
CA GLY A 154 0.13 -5.91 -10.87
C GLY A 154 1.63 -5.90 -11.19
N GLU A 155 2.04 -6.49 -12.31
CA GLU A 155 3.42 -6.41 -12.80
C GLU A 155 3.76 -4.96 -13.22
N GLU A 156 2.83 -4.23 -13.84
CA GLU A 156 3.00 -2.81 -14.19
C GLU A 156 3.29 -1.95 -12.94
N SER A 157 2.50 -2.08 -11.88
CA SER A 157 2.74 -1.37 -10.61
C SER A 157 4.09 -1.75 -9.99
N ASN A 158 4.44 -3.05 -9.98
CA ASN A 158 5.75 -3.52 -9.52
C ASN A 158 6.93 -2.97 -10.34
N PHE A 159 6.77 -2.87 -11.66
CA PHE A 159 7.79 -2.31 -12.54
C PHE A 159 8.03 -0.83 -12.24
N ILE A 160 6.96 -0.05 -12.11
CA ILE A 160 7.05 1.37 -11.78
C ILE A 160 7.63 1.57 -10.37
N TRP A 161 7.22 0.73 -9.41
CA TRP A 161 7.83 0.70 -8.08
C TRP A 161 9.33 0.39 -8.17
N SER A 162 9.76 -0.55 -9.00
CA SER A 162 11.17 -0.91 -9.15
C SER A 162 12.02 0.24 -9.67
N ILE A 163 11.52 1.03 -10.62
CA ILE A 163 12.19 2.28 -11.06
C ILE A 163 12.37 3.24 -9.87
N PHE A 164 11.31 3.44 -9.10
CA PHE A 164 11.34 4.39 -7.99
C PHE A 164 12.16 3.88 -6.80
N PHE A 165 12.12 2.58 -6.53
CA PHE A 165 12.91 1.94 -5.49
C PHE A 165 14.40 2.08 -5.78
N THR A 166 14.83 1.78 -7.01
CA THR A 166 16.21 1.99 -7.45
C THR A 166 16.63 3.46 -7.38
N LEU A 167 15.72 4.40 -7.65
CA LEU A 167 15.97 5.83 -7.41
C LEU A 167 16.23 6.13 -5.92
N ILE A 168 15.46 5.55 -4.99
CA ILE A 168 15.70 5.74 -3.54
C ILE A 168 17.02 5.09 -3.13
N GLU A 169 17.33 3.89 -3.62
CA GLU A 169 18.61 3.20 -3.38
C GLU A 169 19.79 4.07 -3.79
N GLU A 170 19.73 4.66 -4.99
CA GLU A 170 20.79 5.54 -5.49
C GLU A 170 20.90 6.82 -4.65
N VAL A 171 19.78 7.43 -4.26
CA VAL A 171 19.78 8.60 -3.37
C VAL A 171 20.45 8.28 -2.03
N VAL A 172 20.11 7.15 -1.43
CA VAL A 172 20.70 6.70 -0.16
C VAL A 172 22.19 6.44 -0.33
N SER A 173 22.59 5.74 -1.39
CA SER A 173 23.99 5.48 -1.73
C SER A 173 24.79 6.79 -1.84
N VAL A 174 24.31 7.75 -2.64
CA VAL A 174 24.96 9.06 -2.85
C VAL A 174 25.10 9.83 -1.53
N LEU A 175 24.02 9.92 -0.76
CA LEU A 175 24.02 10.69 0.48
C LEU A 175 24.83 10.02 1.61
N SER A 176 25.07 8.71 1.51
CA SER A 176 25.91 7.97 2.47
C SER A 176 27.40 8.26 2.31
N VAL A 177 27.83 8.86 1.20
CA VAL A 177 29.20 9.36 1.04
C VAL A 177 29.41 10.57 1.97
N PRO A 178 30.35 10.48 2.94
CA PRO A 178 30.52 11.53 3.96
C PRO A 178 31.01 12.86 3.39
N GLU A 179 31.94 12.83 2.44
CA GLU A 179 32.50 14.03 1.82
C GLU A 179 31.65 14.45 0.64
N VAL A 180 31.07 15.66 0.70
CA VAL A 180 30.19 16.20 -0.36
C VAL A 180 30.91 16.27 -1.72
N GLY A 181 32.22 16.55 -1.72
CA GLY A 181 33.03 16.62 -2.94
C GLY A 181 33.23 15.28 -3.64
N ASP A 182 33.08 14.16 -2.92
CA ASP A 182 33.27 12.80 -3.42
C ASP A 182 31.96 12.15 -3.90
N ARG A 183 30.83 12.84 -3.73
CA ARG A 183 29.53 12.36 -4.20
C ARG A 183 29.49 12.34 -5.72
N SER A 184 28.90 11.29 -6.30
CA SER A 184 28.67 11.20 -7.75
C SER A 184 27.75 12.31 -8.27
N THR A 185 26.92 12.89 -7.40
CA THR A 185 26.06 14.04 -7.69
C THR A 185 25.72 14.82 -6.42
N ASN A 186 25.56 16.13 -6.56
CA ASN A 186 25.08 17.02 -5.48
C ASN A 186 23.57 17.31 -5.57
N ARG A 187 22.86 16.74 -6.55
CA ARG A 187 21.43 17.02 -6.80
C ARG A 187 20.52 16.67 -5.62
N PHE A 188 20.96 15.78 -4.73
CA PHE A 188 20.18 15.31 -3.57
C PHE A 188 20.62 15.92 -2.25
N ASP A 189 21.65 16.76 -2.24
CA ASP A 189 22.17 17.35 -0.99
C ASP A 189 21.11 18.18 -0.25
N THR A 190 20.15 18.72 -1.00
CA THR A 190 19.02 19.49 -0.47
C THR A 190 17.75 18.66 -0.27
N LEU A 191 17.80 17.34 -0.46
CA LEU A 191 16.63 16.48 -0.40
C LEU A 191 16.16 16.34 1.05
N GLU A 192 14.97 16.85 1.34
CA GLU A 192 14.42 16.88 2.68
C GLU A 192 13.51 15.68 2.98
N TYR A 193 12.75 15.21 1.99
CA TYR A 193 11.73 14.17 2.20
C TYR A 193 11.66 13.14 1.07
N ILE A 194 11.32 11.91 1.45
CA ILE A 194 10.84 10.85 0.56
C ILE A 194 9.45 10.43 1.06
N PHE A 195 8.45 10.58 0.20
CA PHE A 195 7.07 10.19 0.47
C PHE A 195 6.72 8.95 -0.34
N ILE A 196 6.19 7.91 0.30
CA ILE A 196 5.81 6.65 -0.36
C ILE A 196 4.36 6.34 -0.03
N ASP A 197 3.47 6.40 -1.02
CA ASP A 197 2.06 6.05 -0.91
C ASP A 197 1.78 4.71 -1.56
N ASP A 198 1.44 3.70 -0.74
CA ASP A 198 1.04 2.36 -1.19
C ASP A 198 1.96 1.79 -2.28
N PRO A 199 3.22 1.44 -1.95
CA PRO A 199 4.25 1.13 -2.95
C PRO A 199 3.88 -0.01 -3.88
N VAL A 200 3.16 -1.04 -3.39
CA VAL A 200 2.56 -2.08 -4.22
C VAL A 200 1.32 -2.64 -3.54
N SER A 201 0.23 -2.85 -4.30
CA SER A 201 -1.03 -3.40 -3.77
C SER A 201 -1.36 -4.82 -4.22
N SER A 202 -0.61 -5.39 -5.17
CA SER A 202 -0.95 -6.63 -5.87
C SER A 202 0.07 -7.77 -5.68
N LEU A 203 0.99 -7.65 -4.73
CA LEU A 203 1.91 -8.72 -4.36
C LEU A 203 1.22 -9.74 -3.44
N ASP A 204 1.65 -11.01 -3.54
CA ASP A 204 1.32 -11.99 -2.52
C ASP A 204 1.99 -11.67 -1.18
N ASP A 205 1.51 -12.30 -0.11
CA ASP A 205 1.94 -12.02 1.26
C ASP A 205 3.45 -12.20 1.46
N ASN A 206 4.10 -13.16 0.79
CA ASN A 206 5.53 -13.41 0.98
C ASN A 206 6.37 -12.30 0.34
N HIS A 207 6.12 -11.98 -0.93
CA HIS A 207 6.81 -10.88 -1.61
C HIS A 207 6.52 -9.53 -0.96
N LEU A 208 5.31 -9.33 -0.44
CA LEU A 208 4.96 -8.11 0.28
C LEU A 208 5.72 -7.97 1.61
N ILE A 209 5.90 -9.06 2.35
CA ILE A 209 6.73 -9.08 3.57
C ILE A 209 8.18 -8.75 3.21
N GLU A 210 8.71 -9.37 2.16
CA GLU A 210 10.07 -9.15 1.70
C GLU A 210 10.29 -7.69 1.28
N LEU A 211 9.41 -7.13 0.46
CA LEU A 211 9.46 -5.72 0.04
C LEU A 211 9.44 -4.78 1.25
N ALA A 212 8.59 -5.05 2.25
CA ALA A 212 8.55 -4.28 3.48
C ALA A 212 9.88 -4.35 4.26
N GLN A 213 10.50 -5.54 4.32
CA GLN A 213 11.80 -5.73 4.97
C GLN A 213 12.91 -5.00 4.22
N THR A 214 12.97 -5.13 2.89
CA THR A 214 13.95 -4.45 2.04
C THR A 214 13.83 -2.93 2.16
N LEU A 215 12.62 -2.39 2.12
CA LEU A 215 12.37 -0.97 2.32
C LEU A 215 12.77 -0.52 3.74
N ALA A 216 12.49 -1.32 4.77
CA ALA A 216 12.89 -1.00 6.13
C ALA A 216 14.42 -0.98 6.30
N THR A 217 15.14 -1.87 5.63
CA THR A 217 16.61 -1.89 5.60
C THR A 217 17.14 -0.63 4.92
N LEU A 218 16.65 -0.30 3.73
CA LEU A 218 17.02 0.91 3.00
C LEU A 218 16.84 2.20 3.82
N ILE A 219 15.74 2.29 4.57
CA ILE A 219 15.46 3.44 5.45
C ILE A 219 16.43 3.52 6.64
N LYS A 220 16.89 2.38 7.16
CA LYS A 220 17.87 2.34 8.25
C LYS A 220 19.26 2.70 7.75
N ASP A 221 19.59 2.30 6.53
CA ASP A 221 20.88 2.57 5.90
C ASP A 221 20.98 4.03 5.44
N ALA A 222 19.84 4.70 5.22
CA ALA A 222 19.81 6.12 4.93
C ALA A 222 20.54 6.94 6.02
N PRO A 223 21.44 7.86 5.63
CA PRO A 223 22.22 8.66 6.59
C PRO A 223 21.29 9.48 7.48
N GLN A 224 21.66 9.70 8.75
CA GLN A 224 20.81 10.39 9.73
C GLN A 224 20.40 11.79 9.25
N GLU A 225 21.36 12.57 8.75
CA GLU A 225 21.16 13.91 8.17
C GLU A 225 20.53 13.90 6.76
N GLY A 226 20.28 12.71 6.19
CA GLY A 226 19.60 12.56 4.90
C GLY A 226 18.07 12.77 4.97
N PRO A 227 17.33 12.40 3.93
CA PRO A 227 15.90 12.69 3.83
C PRO A 227 15.08 12.00 4.92
N LYS A 228 13.94 12.61 5.27
CA LYS A 228 12.93 12.03 6.15
C LYS A 228 11.93 11.21 5.33
N PHE A 229 11.49 10.09 5.88
CA PHE A 229 10.57 9.17 5.23
C PHE A 229 9.16 9.34 5.78
N ILE A 230 8.19 9.50 4.89
CA ILE A 230 6.76 9.41 5.20
C ILE A 230 6.18 8.30 4.34
N ILE A 231 5.69 7.25 4.99
CA ILE A 231 5.11 6.08 4.31
C ILE A 231 3.64 6.01 4.67
N THR A 232 2.79 5.98 3.65
CA THR A 232 1.35 5.75 3.81
C THR A 232 0.99 4.40 3.22
N THR A 233 0.16 3.62 3.91
CA THR A 233 -0.38 2.38 3.33
C THR A 233 -1.78 2.03 3.81
N HIS A 234 -2.54 1.30 2.98
CA HIS A 234 -3.76 0.62 3.40
C HIS A 234 -3.58 -0.86 3.74
N ASN A 235 -2.43 -1.45 3.41
CA ASN A 235 -2.21 -2.88 3.59
C ASN A 235 -1.76 -3.17 5.04
N PRO A 236 -2.55 -3.91 5.84
CA PRO A 236 -2.21 -4.19 7.23
C PRO A 236 -0.93 -5.01 7.41
N LEU A 237 -0.67 -5.99 6.53
CA LEU A 237 0.52 -6.83 6.62
C LEU A 237 1.76 -5.99 6.38
N PHE A 238 1.76 -5.21 5.31
CA PHE A 238 2.85 -4.29 4.97
C PHE A 238 3.12 -3.30 6.11
N PHE A 239 2.07 -2.66 6.63
CA PHE A 239 2.16 -1.75 7.77
C PHE A 239 2.78 -2.44 9.00
N ASN A 240 2.32 -3.65 9.34
CA ASN A 240 2.79 -4.37 10.53
C ASN A 240 4.25 -4.80 10.42
N VAL A 241 4.70 -5.25 9.25
CA VAL A 241 6.12 -5.58 9.03
C VAL A 241 6.98 -4.33 9.21
N LEU A 242 6.63 -3.22 8.57
CA LEU A 242 7.34 -1.94 8.75
C LEU A 242 7.29 -1.42 10.19
N PHE A 243 6.13 -1.52 10.84
CA PHE A 243 5.93 -1.09 12.22
C PHE A 243 6.90 -1.78 13.18
N ASN A 244 7.10 -3.09 12.99
CA ASN A 244 8.00 -3.91 13.80
C ASN A 244 9.46 -3.70 13.42
N ALA A 245 9.76 -3.59 12.13
CA ALA A 245 11.11 -3.40 11.62
C ALA A 245 11.66 -2.02 11.98
N LEU A 246 10.80 -0.99 12.06
CA LEU A 246 11.15 0.41 12.25
C LEU A 246 10.63 0.96 13.59
N LYS A 247 11.35 0.61 14.66
CA LYS A 247 10.94 0.96 16.03
C LYS A 247 10.98 2.46 16.34
N ASN A 248 11.92 3.21 15.74
CA ASN A 248 12.22 4.61 16.10
C ASN A 248 11.43 5.67 15.29
N GLY A 249 10.30 5.31 14.68
CA GLY A 249 9.43 6.22 13.92
C GLY A 249 8.15 6.61 14.65
N LEU A 250 7.51 7.70 14.22
CA LEU A 250 6.12 7.97 14.63
C LEU A 250 5.17 7.15 13.77
N LYS A 251 4.14 6.59 14.42
CA LYS A 251 3.14 5.76 13.78
C LYS A 251 1.79 6.43 13.95
N TYR A 252 1.03 6.50 12.87
CA TYR A 252 -0.24 7.21 12.84
C TYR A 252 -1.32 6.43 12.13
N GLN A 253 -2.55 6.65 12.56
CA GLN A 253 -3.75 6.34 11.81
C GLN A 253 -4.29 7.63 11.18
N LEU A 254 -4.49 7.60 9.86
CA LEU A 254 -5.23 8.64 9.15
C LEU A 254 -6.66 8.15 8.94
N SER A 255 -7.63 8.97 9.35
CA SER A 255 -9.06 8.72 9.13
C SER A 255 -9.71 9.95 8.50
N GLN A 256 -10.74 9.71 7.68
CA GLN A 256 -11.61 10.75 7.14
C GLN A 256 -12.94 10.68 7.89
N ASN A 257 -13.39 11.82 8.38
CA ASN A 257 -14.66 12.00 9.09
C ASN A 257 -15.80 12.24 8.08
N ASP A 258 -17.05 12.05 8.53
CA ASP A 258 -18.24 12.19 7.70
C ASP A 258 -18.43 13.63 7.15
N ASP A 259 -17.93 14.64 7.88
CA ASP A 259 -17.94 16.04 7.46
C ASP A 259 -16.85 16.38 6.41
N GLY A 260 -16.08 15.37 5.96
CA GLY A 260 -14.99 15.52 5.01
C GLY A 260 -13.66 15.98 5.61
N THR A 261 -13.60 16.23 6.91
CA THR A 261 -12.35 16.55 7.62
C THR A 261 -11.56 15.27 7.94
N PHE A 262 -10.34 15.43 8.44
CA PHE A 262 -9.42 14.33 8.70
C PHE A 262 -8.94 14.32 10.15
N SER A 263 -8.63 13.13 10.68
CA SER A 263 -7.91 12.93 11.94
C SER A 263 -6.59 12.22 11.68
N LEU A 264 -5.55 12.63 12.41
CA LEU A 264 -4.25 11.95 12.43
C LEU A 264 -3.94 11.54 13.87
N ASP A 265 -4.31 10.31 14.20
CA ASP A 265 -4.24 9.77 15.55
C ASP A 265 -2.92 9.01 15.73
N ARG A 266 -2.18 9.32 16.79
CA ARG A 266 -0.87 8.69 17.04
C ARG A 266 -1.05 7.33 17.70
N TRP A 267 -0.37 6.31 17.18
CA TRP A 267 -0.21 5.03 17.86
C TRP A 267 0.80 5.17 18.99
N ASN A 268 0.34 4.92 20.22
CA ASN A 268 1.14 4.96 21.45
C ASN A 268 1.40 3.56 22.04
N THR A 269 1.09 2.50 21.29
CA THR A 269 1.29 1.11 21.73
C THR A 269 2.51 0.49 21.07
N ASP A 270 3.21 -0.39 21.78
CA ASP A 270 4.34 -1.16 21.23
C ASP A 270 3.90 -2.34 20.35
N SER A 271 2.61 -2.70 20.36
CA SER A 271 2.05 -3.72 19.49
C SER A 271 1.65 -3.14 18.13
N PRO A 272 1.96 -3.84 17.02
CA PRO A 272 1.43 -3.52 15.70
C PRO A 272 -0.11 -3.68 15.66
N PHE A 273 -0.68 -3.14 14.59
CA PHE A 273 -2.10 -3.07 14.31
C PHE A 273 -2.71 -4.45 14.10
N SER A 274 -3.68 -4.83 14.94
CA SER A 274 -4.54 -5.98 14.64
C SER A 274 -5.72 -5.52 13.79
N TYR A 275 -5.64 -5.73 12.48
CA TYR A 275 -6.66 -5.29 11.52
C TYR A 275 -8.07 -5.70 11.93
N HIS A 276 -8.25 -6.96 12.34
CA HIS A 276 -9.57 -7.47 12.75
C HIS A 276 -10.11 -6.80 14.01
N LEU A 277 -9.26 -6.47 15.00
CA LEU A 277 -9.69 -5.72 16.19
C LEU A 277 -10.10 -4.29 15.81
N HIS A 278 -9.37 -3.67 14.91
CA HIS A 278 -9.71 -2.34 14.43
C HIS A 278 -11.01 -2.32 13.61
N LEU A 279 -11.27 -3.34 12.80
CA LEU A 279 -12.57 -3.50 12.14
C LEU A 279 -13.71 -3.59 13.15
N ILE A 280 -13.51 -4.32 14.26
CA ILE A 280 -14.48 -4.40 15.36
C ILE A 280 -14.66 -3.03 16.03
N GLU A 281 -13.60 -2.28 16.30
CA GLU A 281 -13.70 -0.92 16.86
C GLU A 281 -14.49 0.02 15.95
N LYS A 282 -14.22 -0.01 14.64
CA LYS A 282 -14.95 0.79 13.65
C LYS A 282 -16.43 0.42 13.60
N LEU A 283 -16.73 -0.88 13.62
CA LEU A 283 -18.11 -1.38 13.70
C LEU A 283 -18.80 -0.95 15.00
N LYS A 284 -18.09 -0.97 16.14
CA LYS A 284 -18.61 -0.50 17.43
C LYS A 284 -18.92 1.00 17.41
N ALA A 285 -18.02 1.82 16.87
CA ALA A 285 -18.23 3.26 16.75
C ALA A 285 -19.47 3.57 15.89
N ALA A 286 -19.60 2.89 14.74
CA ALA A 286 -20.79 3.01 13.89
C ALA A 286 -22.07 2.55 14.61
N SER A 287 -22.00 1.47 15.40
CA SER A 287 -23.12 0.99 16.21
C SER A 287 -23.57 2.03 17.26
N VAL A 288 -22.64 2.70 17.93
CA VAL A 288 -22.94 3.71 18.97
C VAL A 288 -23.55 4.97 18.36
N ALA A 289 -23.09 5.36 17.17
CA ALA A 289 -23.58 6.54 16.46
C ALA A 289 -24.86 6.29 15.64
N ASP A 290 -25.42 5.07 15.64
CA ASP A 290 -26.43 4.60 14.67
C ASP A 290 -26.02 4.87 13.19
N GLY A 291 -24.71 4.89 12.93
CA GLY A 291 -24.08 5.24 11.67
C GLY A 291 -23.79 4.05 10.76
N PHE A 292 -24.48 2.93 10.93
CA PHE A 292 -24.28 1.77 10.06
C PHE A 292 -24.69 2.07 8.61
N GLU A 293 -23.76 1.76 7.72
CA GLU A 293 -23.86 1.83 6.26
C GLU A 293 -23.55 0.48 5.64
N LYS A 294 -23.94 0.27 4.37
CA LYS A 294 -23.77 -1.02 3.67
C LYS A 294 -22.36 -1.58 3.76
N TYR A 295 -21.34 -0.73 3.63
CA TYR A 295 -19.94 -1.19 3.66
C TYR A 295 -19.54 -1.82 5.01
N HIS A 296 -20.25 -1.57 6.10
CA HIS A 296 -19.96 -2.17 7.40
C HIS A 296 -20.23 -3.69 7.41
N TYR A 297 -21.17 -4.19 6.60
CA TYR A 297 -21.32 -5.65 6.41
C TYR A 297 -20.04 -6.27 5.82
N ASN A 298 -19.33 -5.56 4.93
CA ASN A 298 -18.03 -6.02 4.43
C ASN A 298 -17.01 -6.13 5.56
N LEU A 299 -16.99 -5.16 6.49
CA LEU A 299 -16.03 -5.19 7.59
C LEU A 299 -16.31 -6.36 8.52
N LEU A 300 -17.58 -6.59 8.89
CA LEU A 300 -17.98 -7.72 9.72
C LEU A 300 -17.63 -9.04 9.03
N ARG A 301 -17.92 -9.16 7.73
CA ARG A 301 -17.58 -10.34 6.93
C ARG A 301 -16.08 -10.63 6.94
N ASN A 302 -15.24 -9.62 6.74
CA ASN A 302 -13.79 -9.75 6.82
C ASN A 302 -13.33 -10.27 8.19
N VAL A 303 -13.91 -9.79 9.29
CA VAL A 303 -13.61 -10.27 10.64
C VAL A 303 -13.96 -11.75 10.79
N LEU A 304 -15.14 -12.16 10.33
CA LEU A 304 -15.58 -13.55 10.40
C LEU A 304 -14.70 -14.47 9.55
N GLU A 305 -14.34 -14.07 8.33
CA GLU A 305 -13.46 -14.87 7.44
C GLU A 305 -12.06 -15.06 8.02
N LYS A 306 -11.46 -14.01 8.58
CA LYS A 306 -10.13 -14.13 9.20
C LYS A 306 -10.19 -14.97 10.48
N THR A 307 -11.26 -14.82 11.25
CA THR A 307 -11.47 -15.61 12.48
C THR A 307 -11.71 -17.07 12.15
N SER A 308 -12.52 -17.39 11.14
CA SER A 308 -12.83 -18.78 10.77
C SER A 308 -11.59 -19.49 10.25
N THR A 309 -10.82 -18.80 9.40
CA THR A 309 -9.52 -19.27 8.92
C THR A 309 -8.58 -19.57 10.09
N PHE A 310 -8.43 -18.65 11.03
CA PHE A 310 -7.55 -18.83 12.19
C PHE A 310 -7.99 -19.98 13.09
N MET A 311 -9.30 -20.10 13.34
CA MET A 311 -9.87 -21.15 14.19
C MET A 311 -9.99 -22.50 13.46
N GLY A 312 -9.71 -22.54 12.16
CA GLY A 312 -9.69 -23.76 11.36
C GLY A 312 -11.07 -24.25 10.91
N TYR A 313 -12.06 -23.37 10.81
CA TYR A 313 -13.36 -23.65 10.20
C TYR A 313 -13.30 -23.58 8.66
N GLU A 314 -14.22 -24.26 7.97
CA GLU A 314 -14.27 -24.28 6.50
C GLU A 314 -15.06 -23.11 5.92
N ASP A 315 -16.12 -22.69 6.61
CA ASP A 315 -16.93 -21.53 6.23
C ASP A 315 -16.92 -20.49 7.37
N TRP A 316 -16.82 -19.20 7.03
CA TRP A 316 -17.00 -18.11 7.99
C TRP A 316 -18.39 -18.15 8.64
N ALA A 317 -19.38 -18.70 7.93
CA ALA A 317 -20.75 -18.84 8.41
C ALA A 317 -20.85 -19.81 9.61
N ASP A 318 -19.88 -20.71 9.80
CA ASP A 318 -19.83 -21.59 10.97
C ASP A 318 -19.62 -20.82 12.29
N LEU A 319 -19.14 -19.58 12.19
CA LEU A 319 -18.99 -18.68 13.33
C LEU A 319 -20.28 -17.92 13.69
N LEU A 320 -21.29 -17.92 12.81
CA LEU A 320 -22.54 -17.22 13.06
C LEU A 320 -23.30 -17.84 14.25
N PRO A 321 -24.25 -17.08 14.83
CA PRO A 321 -25.21 -17.64 15.76
C PRO A 321 -25.95 -18.82 15.12
N ARG A 322 -26.09 -19.90 15.88
CA ARG A 322 -26.83 -21.09 15.45
C ARG A 322 -28.30 -20.93 15.81
N THR A 323 -29.15 -21.58 15.03
CA THR A 323 -30.58 -21.68 15.32
C THR A 323 -30.84 -22.53 16.57
N THR A 324 -32.08 -22.56 17.05
CA THR A 324 -32.48 -23.33 18.25
C THR A 324 -32.24 -24.84 18.14
N ASP A 325 -32.23 -25.37 16.92
CA ASP A 325 -31.91 -26.76 16.57
C ASP A 325 -30.40 -27.00 16.37
N GLY A 326 -29.56 -25.98 16.58
CA GLY A 326 -28.10 -26.10 16.49
C GLY A 326 -27.55 -26.14 15.05
N THR A 327 -28.36 -25.77 14.06
CA THR A 327 -27.95 -25.68 12.66
C THR A 327 -27.49 -24.26 12.30
N ASN A 328 -26.82 -24.10 11.17
CA ASN A 328 -26.38 -22.79 10.69
C ASN A 328 -27.61 -21.98 10.24
N ASP A 329 -27.69 -20.73 10.69
CA ASP A 329 -28.79 -19.84 10.31
C ASP A 329 -28.63 -19.38 8.85
N ALA A 330 -29.40 -20.02 7.95
CA ALA A 330 -29.38 -19.75 6.52
C ALA A 330 -29.81 -18.30 6.18
N TYR A 331 -30.65 -17.69 7.02
CA TYR A 331 -31.07 -16.30 6.82
C TYR A 331 -29.93 -15.34 7.15
N LEU A 332 -29.25 -15.51 8.29
CA LEU A 332 -28.10 -14.69 8.66
C LEU A 332 -26.96 -14.83 7.64
N LYS A 333 -26.67 -16.06 7.20
CA LYS A 333 -25.68 -16.30 6.16
C LYS A 333 -26.00 -15.52 4.88
N ARG A 334 -27.25 -15.63 4.42
CA ARG A 334 -27.74 -14.96 3.21
C ARG A 334 -27.70 -13.43 3.32
N ILE A 335 -28.08 -12.87 4.47
CA ILE A 335 -28.02 -11.41 4.68
C ILE A 335 -26.60 -10.91 4.57
N VAL A 336 -25.65 -11.55 5.24
CA VAL A 336 -24.25 -11.12 5.17
C VAL A 336 -23.72 -11.30 3.76
N ASP A 337 -23.97 -12.43 3.10
CA ASP A 337 -23.54 -12.68 1.70
C ASP A 337 -24.07 -11.59 0.74
N ILE A 338 -25.37 -11.25 0.80
CA ILE A 338 -25.97 -10.23 -0.08
C ILE A 338 -25.43 -8.84 0.26
N SER A 339 -25.39 -8.50 1.55
CA SER A 339 -25.00 -7.16 2.01
C SER A 339 -23.50 -6.91 1.88
N SER A 340 -22.68 -7.96 1.79
CA SER A 340 -21.23 -7.85 1.56
C SER A 340 -20.84 -7.88 0.08
N HIS A 341 -21.72 -8.29 -0.82
CA HIS A 341 -21.45 -8.33 -2.26
C HIS A 341 -22.11 -7.20 -3.05
N SER A 342 -22.88 -6.32 -2.40
CA SER A 342 -23.58 -5.20 -3.04
C SER A 342 -22.66 -4.09 -3.60
N LYS A 343 -21.34 -4.32 -3.67
CA LYS A 343 -20.34 -3.43 -4.31
C LYS A 343 -20.52 -3.27 -5.83
N HIS A 344 -21.39 -4.05 -6.47
CA HIS A 344 -21.53 -4.07 -7.94
C HIS A 344 -22.66 -3.21 -8.52
N ALA A 345 -23.47 -2.52 -7.69
CA ALA A 345 -24.52 -1.62 -8.18
C ALA A 345 -24.11 -0.16 -7.93
N GLY A 346 -23.64 0.53 -8.98
CA GLY A 346 -23.18 1.94 -8.91
C GLY A 346 -24.24 2.97 -8.51
N ASP A 347 -25.51 2.56 -8.37
CA ASP A 347 -26.67 3.42 -8.05
C ASP A 347 -27.30 3.14 -6.66
N GLU A 348 -26.72 2.24 -5.87
CA GLU A 348 -27.32 1.91 -4.57
C GLU A 348 -27.05 2.97 -3.50
N GLN A 349 -28.10 3.47 -2.85
CA GLN A 349 -27.97 4.34 -1.69
C GLN A 349 -27.10 3.66 -0.60
N PRO A 350 -26.16 4.38 0.04
CA PRO A 350 -25.26 3.84 1.06
C PRO A 350 -25.99 3.43 2.35
N HIS A 351 -27.23 3.88 2.52
CA HIS A 351 -28.05 3.66 3.69
C HIS A 351 -28.58 2.23 3.80
N LEU A 352 -28.50 1.69 5.01
CA LEU A 352 -29.14 0.43 5.40
C LEU A 352 -30.57 0.67 5.92
N SER A 353 -31.46 -0.30 5.71
CA SER A 353 -32.78 -0.26 6.35
C SER A 353 -32.63 -0.40 7.88
N LYS A 354 -33.66 0.03 8.63
CA LYS A 354 -33.64 -0.10 10.11
C LYS A 354 -33.47 -1.56 10.56
N ASP A 355 -34.03 -2.50 9.80
CA ASP A 355 -33.92 -3.92 10.10
C ASP A 355 -32.50 -4.43 9.79
N ASP A 356 -31.90 -4.03 8.67
CA ASP A 356 -30.53 -4.41 8.34
C ASP A 356 -29.51 -3.84 9.35
N LYS A 357 -29.72 -2.62 9.85
CA LYS A 357 -28.90 -2.07 10.94
C LYS A 357 -29.04 -2.90 12.23
N ARG A 358 -30.25 -3.34 12.55
CA ARG A 358 -30.52 -4.19 13.73
C ARG A 358 -29.83 -5.54 13.60
N VAL A 359 -29.91 -6.18 12.42
CA VAL A 359 -29.23 -7.46 12.16
C VAL A 359 -27.71 -7.29 12.25
N LEU A 360 -27.15 -6.23 11.67
CA LEU A 360 -25.72 -5.95 11.75
C LEU A 360 -25.26 -5.73 13.20
N GLY A 361 -26.01 -4.96 13.99
CA GLY A 361 -25.73 -4.74 15.40
C GLY A 361 -25.80 -6.03 16.23
N TYR A 362 -26.78 -6.89 15.96
CA TYR A 362 -26.88 -8.20 16.59
C TYR A 362 -25.66 -9.07 16.25
N LEU A 363 -25.32 -9.20 14.96
CA LEU A 363 -24.18 -10.00 14.52
C LEU A 363 -22.85 -9.47 15.07
N LEU A 364 -22.67 -8.14 15.15
CA LEU A 364 -21.50 -7.54 15.77
C LEU A 364 -21.41 -7.90 17.25
N SER A 365 -22.52 -7.83 17.99
CA SER A 365 -22.56 -8.19 19.41
C SER A 365 -22.17 -9.65 19.63
N GLU A 366 -22.75 -10.55 18.83
CA GLU A 366 -22.42 -11.98 18.88
C GLU A 366 -20.95 -12.21 18.54
N THR A 367 -20.46 -11.60 17.47
CA THR A 367 -19.06 -11.74 17.03
C THR A 367 -18.07 -11.22 18.08
N ALA A 368 -18.34 -10.05 18.68
CA ALA A 368 -17.42 -9.41 19.61
C ALA A 368 -17.42 -10.04 21.02
N ASN A 369 -18.50 -10.71 21.42
CA ASN A 369 -18.66 -11.26 22.76
C ASN A 369 -18.57 -12.80 22.82
N LYS A 370 -18.62 -13.48 21.67
CA LYS A 370 -18.52 -14.94 21.60
C LYS A 370 -17.13 -15.43 22.00
N LYS A 371 -17.11 -16.52 22.78
CA LYS A 371 -15.90 -17.31 22.99
C LYS A 371 -15.76 -18.27 21.81
N TYR A 372 -14.67 -18.11 21.07
CA TYR A 372 -14.34 -19.00 19.97
C TYR A 372 -13.52 -20.18 20.47
N GLU A 373 -13.73 -21.33 19.85
CA GLU A 373 -12.95 -22.53 20.04
C GLU A 373 -12.43 -22.97 18.68
N PHE A 374 -11.26 -23.62 18.63
CA PHE A 374 -10.77 -24.19 17.37
C PHE A 374 -11.75 -25.24 16.84
N ALA A 375 -11.77 -25.51 15.53
CA ALA A 375 -12.54 -26.61 14.98
C ALA A 375 -12.10 -27.95 15.59
N ASP A 376 -13.02 -28.90 15.76
CA ASP A 376 -12.80 -30.13 16.54
C ASP A 376 -11.55 -30.90 16.10
N ARG A 377 -11.24 -30.90 14.79
CA ARG A 377 -10.05 -31.55 14.21
C ARG A 377 -8.70 -31.02 14.72
N TYR A 378 -8.67 -29.81 15.29
CA TYR A 378 -7.46 -29.19 15.85
C TYR A 378 -7.43 -29.21 17.38
N ARG A 379 -8.50 -29.65 18.05
CA ARG A 379 -8.56 -29.68 19.52
C ARG A 379 -7.77 -30.87 20.05
N MET A 380 -6.99 -30.64 21.11
CA MET A 380 -6.33 -31.72 21.83
C MET A 380 -7.29 -32.37 22.84
N LEU A 381 -7.32 -33.70 22.85
CA LEU A 381 -7.99 -34.45 23.91
C LEU A 381 -7.31 -34.15 25.25
N ARG A 382 -8.02 -33.53 26.18
CA ARG A 382 -7.57 -33.45 27.56
C ARG A 382 -7.81 -34.82 28.21
N LYS A 383 -6.75 -35.50 28.65
CA LYS A 383 -6.90 -36.62 29.59
C LYS A 383 -7.41 -36.03 30.90
N GLU A 384 -8.70 -36.16 31.18
CA GLU A 384 -9.21 -35.88 32.51
C GLU A 384 -8.49 -36.80 33.50
N GLY A 385 -7.94 -36.19 34.56
CA GLY A 385 -7.05 -36.86 35.50
C GLY A 385 -7.66 -38.13 36.07
N ALA A 386 -6.82 -39.16 36.18
CA ALA A 386 -7.07 -40.29 37.06
C ALA A 386 -7.51 -39.73 38.41
N LYS A 387 -8.78 -39.94 38.77
CA LYS A 387 -9.23 -39.77 40.14
C LYS A 387 -8.43 -40.80 40.95
N ASN A 388 -7.54 -40.29 41.81
CA ASN A 388 -6.91 -41.07 42.86
C ASN A 388 -8.01 -41.76 43.66
N GLY A 389 -8.06 -43.09 43.58
CA GLY A 389 -8.76 -43.97 44.51
C GLY A 389 -7.79 -44.46 45.57
#